data_AF-A0A2J8B0E1-F1
#
_entry.id   AF-A0A2J8B0E1-F1
#
_cell.length_a   1.000
_cell.length_b   1.000
_cell.length_c   1.000
_cell.angle_alpha   90.00
_cell.angle_beta   90.00
_cell.angle_gamma   90.00
#
_symmetry.space_group_name_H-M   'P 1'
#
loop_
_entity.id
_entity.type
_entity.pdbx_description
1 polymer ?
#
loop_
_entity_poly.entity_id
_entity_poly.type
_entity_poly.pdbx_seq_one_letter_code
_entity_poly.pdbx_strand_id
1 'polypeptide(L)'
;MIKGKLTFYCRMLHVSRQAFYKYLQRKDRPWKYQKLADAMRDILKEDECNDTYGRSRMRDALLQKKPKDVDIPSEQTVYRVMKEIGISHLPKRKPNGITKADKAARKSDDLLKRDFRSTEPLTKCVTDITEIKASDGKLYVSTMFDCFDPAVLGLAMATNMKTPLCARSLRNAHKAYPGIEGAICHSDRGVQYTSDCYRRAVQNCHITQSMNSDGGRCHDNARCESMWARIKSELLYDRYDTEKMTVTELKELIWRYYMSYWNNRRICSANNGLPLLVKRQQYYSSLQEAA
;
A
#
# COMPACT_ATOMS: atom_id res chain seq x y z
N MET A 1 17.67 -39.61 -46.71
CA MET A 1 18.71 -39.61 -45.66
C MET A 1 19.09 -38.17 -45.27
N ILE A 2 18.67 -37.69 -44.09
CA ILE A 2 18.88 -36.30 -43.62
C ILE A 2 20.13 -36.19 -42.70
N LYS A 3 20.97 -37.23 -42.60
CA LYS A 3 22.10 -37.29 -41.64
C LYS A 3 23.25 -36.30 -41.96
N GLY A 4 23.46 -35.95 -43.22
CA GLY A 4 24.54 -35.04 -43.65
C GLY A 4 24.28 -33.56 -43.33
N LYS A 5 23.04 -33.09 -43.54
CA LYS A 5 22.66 -31.68 -43.33
C LYS A 5 22.71 -31.26 -41.86
N LEU A 6 22.27 -32.12 -40.94
CA LEU A 6 22.26 -31.80 -39.52
C LEU A 6 23.67 -31.61 -38.93
N THR A 7 24.61 -32.46 -39.34
CA THR A 7 26.01 -32.40 -38.88
C THR A 7 26.67 -31.10 -39.36
N PHE A 8 26.39 -30.68 -40.59
CA PHE A 8 26.84 -29.40 -41.14
C PHE A 8 26.32 -28.21 -40.32
N TYR A 9 25.00 -28.12 -40.08
CA TYR A 9 24.42 -27.01 -39.30
C TYR A 9 24.90 -26.98 -37.85
N CYS A 10 25.01 -28.13 -37.19
CA CYS A 10 25.55 -28.21 -35.82
C CYS A 10 26.99 -27.68 -35.75
N ARG A 11 27.82 -27.98 -36.77
CA ARG A 11 29.20 -27.50 -36.87
C ARG A 11 29.28 -25.99 -37.11
N MET A 12 28.45 -25.46 -38.01
CA MET A 12 28.40 -24.03 -38.32
C MET A 12 27.89 -23.18 -37.13
N LEU A 13 26.98 -23.73 -36.32
CA LEU A 13 26.42 -23.05 -35.14
C LEU A 13 27.19 -23.33 -33.84
N HIS A 14 28.29 -24.09 -33.89
CA HIS A 14 29.08 -24.49 -32.71
C HIS A 14 28.28 -25.22 -31.61
N VAL A 15 27.29 -26.04 -31.99
CA VAL A 15 26.47 -26.84 -31.06
C VAL A 15 26.71 -28.33 -31.30
N SER A 16 26.83 -29.13 -30.23
CA SER A 16 26.96 -30.59 -30.39
C SER A 16 25.65 -31.22 -30.85
N ARG A 17 25.72 -32.29 -31.66
CA ARG A 17 24.52 -33.05 -32.09
C ARG A 17 23.69 -33.55 -30.89
N GLN A 18 24.36 -33.95 -29.80
CA GLN A 18 23.70 -34.38 -28.57
C GLN A 18 22.93 -33.23 -27.90
N ALA A 19 23.52 -32.03 -27.85
CA ALA A 19 22.82 -30.85 -27.34
C ALA A 19 21.61 -30.48 -28.23
N PHE A 20 21.74 -30.58 -29.55
CA PHE A 20 20.64 -30.35 -30.48
C PHE A 20 19.48 -31.34 -30.30
N TYR A 21 19.76 -32.65 -30.16
CA TYR A 21 18.71 -33.63 -29.88
C TYR A 21 18.09 -33.44 -28.48
N LYS A 22 18.88 -33.09 -27.46
CA LYS A 22 18.35 -32.71 -26.14
C LYS A 22 17.46 -31.47 -26.21
N TYR A 23 17.80 -30.48 -27.05
CA TYR A 23 16.96 -29.33 -27.33
C TYR A 23 15.66 -29.76 -28.01
N LEU A 24 15.70 -30.56 -29.08
CA LEU A 24 14.49 -31.06 -29.76
C LEU A 24 13.54 -31.81 -28.81
N GLN A 25 14.06 -32.57 -27.85
CA GLN A 25 13.24 -33.26 -26.84
C GLN A 25 12.64 -32.33 -25.77
N ARG A 26 13.15 -31.10 -25.66
CA ARG A 26 12.77 -30.11 -24.64
C ARG A 26 12.07 -28.88 -25.20
N LYS A 27 12.16 -28.62 -26.51
CA LYS A 27 11.69 -27.39 -27.15
C LYS A 27 10.18 -27.16 -26.94
N ASP A 28 9.41 -28.25 -26.91
CA ASP A 28 7.95 -28.20 -26.73
C ASP A 28 7.55 -28.40 -25.27
N ARG A 29 8.51 -28.55 -24.35
CA ARG A 29 8.20 -28.66 -22.92
C ARG A 29 7.78 -27.28 -22.42
N PRO A 30 6.69 -27.19 -21.64
CA PRO A 30 6.32 -25.95 -21.00
C PRO A 30 7.46 -25.46 -20.12
N TRP A 31 7.62 -24.15 -20.05
CA TRP A 31 8.59 -23.54 -19.16
C TRP A 31 8.38 -24.04 -17.73
N LYS A 32 9.48 -24.35 -17.01
CA LYS A 32 9.43 -24.89 -15.64
C LYS A 32 8.52 -24.06 -14.72
N TYR A 33 8.50 -22.75 -14.92
CA TYR A 33 7.73 -21.81 -14.11
C TYR A 33 6.40 -21.39 -14.75
N GLN A 34 5.92 -22.09 -15.77
CA GLN A 34 4.69 -21.72 -16.48
C GLN A 34 3.49 -21.63 -15.52
N LYS A 35 3.24 -22.67 -14.72
CA LYS A 35 2.14 -22.65 -13.74
C LYS A 35 2.28 -21.53 -12.70
N LEU A 36 3.51 -21.26 -12.25
CA LEU A 36 3.79 -20.17 -11.32
C LEU A 36 3.51 -18.80 -11.96
N ALA A 37 3.92 -18.62 -13.22
CA ALA A 37 3.66 -17.41 -13.97
C ALA A 37 2.16 -17.20 -14.22
N ASP A 38 1.42 -18.26 -14.51
CA ASP A 38 -0.03 -18.18 -14.69
C ASP A 38 -0.73 -17.81 -13.38
N ALA A 39 -0.32 -18.40 -12.26
CA ALA A 39 -0.82 -18.02 -10.94
C ALA A 39 -0.50 -16.54 -10.58
N MET A 40 0.69 -16.04 -10.94
CA MET A 40 1.02 -14.62 -10.78
C MET A 40 0.13 -13.72 -11.65
N ARG A 41 -0.15 -14.11 -12.90
CA ARG A 41 -1.06 -13.38 -13.78
C ARG A 41 -2.49 -13.37 -13.25
N ASP A 42 -2.94 -14.46 -12.65
CA ASP A 42 -4.27 -14.52 -12.05
C ASP A 42 -4.38 -13.58 -10.85
N ILE A 43 -3.34 -13.51 -9.99
CA ILE A 43 -3.26 -12.50 -8.93
C ILE A 43 -3.37 -11.08 -9.50
N LEU A 44 -2.69 -10.78 -10.62
CA LEU A 44 -2.76 -9.47 -11.25
C LEU A 44 -4.16 -9.12 -11.78
N LYS A 45 -4.94 -10.11 -12.22
CA LYS A 45 -6.30 -9.88 -12.75
C LYS A 45 -7.33 -9.55 -11.66
N GLU A 46 -7.03 -9.87 -10.40
CA GLU A 46 -7.98 -9.66 -9.29
C GLU A 46 -8.20 -8.20 -8.94
N ASP A 47 -7.18 -7.37 -9.15
CA ASP A 47 -7.28 -5.93 -8.99
C ASP A 47 -6.22 -5.24 -9.82
N GLU A 48 -6.58 -4.12 -10.45
CA GLU A 48 -5.66 -3.33 -11.26
C GLU A 48 -4.43 -2.87 -10.47
N CYS A 49 -4.54 -2.63 -9.16
CA CYS A 49 -3.45 -2.19 -8.30
C CYS A 49 -2.45 -3.30 -7.96
N ASN A 50 -2.75 -4.58 -8.28
CA ASN A 50 -1.84 -5.70 -8.01
C ASN A 50 -0.61 -5.70 -8.92
N ASP A 51 -0.63 -4.98 -10.04
CA ASP A 51 0.53 -4.76 -10.91
C ASP A 51 1.71 -4.05 -10.21
N THR A 52 1.46 -3.38 -9.07
CA THR A 52 2.47 -2.74 -8.22
C THR A 52 3.14 -3.72 -7.26
N TYR A 53 2.73 -4.98 -7.25
CA TYR A 53 3.26 -5.98 -6.33
C TYR A 53 4.71 -6.29 -6.69
N GLY A 54 5.63 -5.83 -5.85
CA GLY A 54 7.01 -6.30 -5.89
C GLY A 54 7.14 -7.77 -5.47
N ARG A 55 8.33 -8.34 -5.63
CA ARG A 55 8.61 -9.77 -5.39
C ARG A 55 8.10 -10.32 -4.05
N SER A 56 8.21 -9.53 -2.98
CA SER A 56 7.82 -9.96 -1.63
C SER A 56 6.30 -10.06 -1.52
N ARG A 57 5.58 -9.01 -1.94
CA ARG A 57 4.11 -8.99 -1.94
C ARG A 57 3.50 -10.01 -2.90
N MET A 58 4.12 -10.23 -4.06
CA MET A 58 3.69 -11.28 -5.00
C MET A 58 3.87 -12.67 -4.38
N ARG A 59 4.99 -12.92 -3.68
CA ARG A 59 5.20 -14.18 -2.96
C ARG A 59 4.19 -14.36 -1.83
N ASP A 60 3.91 -13.33 -1.06
CA ASP A 60 2.90 -13.36 0.00
C ASP A 60 1.50 -13.67 -0.57
N ALA A 61 1.13 -13.05 -1.69
CA ALA A 61 -0.12 -13.33 -2.40
C ALA A 61 -0.21 -14.80 -2.84
N LEU A 62 0.86 -15.35 -3.41
CA LEU A 62 0.95 -16.77 -3.78
C LEU A 62 0.78 -17.68 -2.56
N LEU A 63 1.45 -17.37 -1.44
CA LEU A 63 1.40 -18.15 -0.20
C LEU A 63 -0.01 -18.19 0.40
N GLN A 64 -0.76 -17.10 0.28
CA GLN A 64 -2.14 -17.06 0.75
C GLN A 64 -3.08 -17.84 -0.15
N LYS A 65 -2.92 -17.70 -1.47
CA LYS A 65 -3.83 -18.36 -2.42
C LYS A 65 -3.59 -19.85 -2.55
N LYS A 66 -2.35 -20.30 -2.30
CA LYS A 66 -1.92 -21.70 -2.44
C LYS A 66 -2.43 -22.33 -3.74
N PRO A 67 -2.04 -21.77 -4.91
CA PRO A 67 -2.48 -22.28 -6.21
C PRO A 67 -2.18 -23.78 -6.33
N LYS A 68 -3.15 -24.54 -6.84
CA LYS A 68 -3.04 -26.00 -6.99
C LYS A 68 -1.84 -26.35 -7.87
N ASP A 69 -1.08 -27.36 -7.44
CA ASP A 69 0.09 -27.89 -8.16
C ASP A 69 1.19 -26.87 -8.47
N VAL A 70 1.31 -25.83 -7.64
CA VAL A 70 2.37 -24.82 -7.74
C VAL A 70 3.15 -24.79 -6.42
N ASP A 71 4.40 -25.24 -6.46
CA ASP A 71 5.32 -25.02 -5.36
C ASP A 71 5.82 -23.57 -5.38
N ILE A 72 5.72 -22.89 -4.23
CA ILE A 72 5.97 -21.45 -4.12
C ILE A 72 7.43 -21.24 -3.72
N PRO A 73 8.28 -20.71 -4.62
CA PRO A 73 9.70 -20.67 -4.38
C PRO A 73 10.12 -19.46 -3.52
N SER A 74 11.43 -19.26 -3.36
CA SER A 74 12.00 -18.08 -2.71
C SER A 74 11.64 -16.78 -3.44
N GLU A 75 11.71 -15.64 -2.74
CA GLU A 75 11.50 -14.32 -3.35
C GLU A 75 12.40 -14.05 -4.56
N GLN A 76 13.63 -14.59 -4.55
CA GLN A 76 14.57 -14.39 -5.64
C GLN A 76 14.13 -15.12 -6.91
N THR A 77 13.57 -16.32 -6.78
CA THR A 77 13.01 -17.06 -7.91
C THR A 77 11.73 -16.39 -8.39
N VAL A 78 10.86 -15.94 -7.48
CA VAL A 78 9.66 -15.15 -7.81
C VAL A 78 10.06 -13.93 -8.65
N TYR A 79 11.05 -13.16 -8.21
CA TYR A 79 11.54 -12.00 -8.94
C TYR A 79 12.06 -12.33 -10.34
N ARG A 80 12.82 -13.42 -10.50
CA ARG A 80 13.30 -13.88 -11.80
C ARG A 80 12.15 -14.21 -12.75
N VAL A 81 11.13 -14.91 -12.26
CA VAL A 81 9.94 -15.27 -13.04
C VAL A 81 9.15 -14.02 -13.42
N MET A 82 8.94 -13.09 -12.48
CA MET A 82 8.30 -11.80 -12.75
C MET A 82 9.01 -10.99 -13.83
N LYS A 83 10.35 -10.99 -13.83
CA LYS A 83 11.14 -10.31 -14.85
C LYS A 83 10.96 -10.96 -16.23
N GLU A 84 10.99 -12.29 -16.29
CA GLU A 84 10.83 -13.06 -17.53
C GLU A 84 9.46 -12.82 -18.17
N ILE A 85 8.39 -12.72 -17.36
CA ILE A 85 7.03 -12.50 -17.86
C ILE A 85 6.62 -11.02 -17.94
N GLY A 86 7.55 -10.09 -17.68
CA GLY A 86 7.33 -8.66 -17.89
C GLY A 86 6.46 -7.95 -16.84
N ILE A 87 6.28 -8.52 -15.64
CA ILE A 87 5.40 -7.95 -14.59
C ILE A 87 6.17 -7.29 -13.43
N SER A 88 7.44 -6.95 -13.65
CA SER A 88 8.25 -6.28 -12.63
C SER A 88 7.93 -4.78 -12.59
N HIS A 89 7.36 -4.32 -11.47
CA HIS A 89 7.13 -2.89 -11.24
C HIS A 89 8.43 -2.15 -10.93
N LEU A 90 8.70 -1.06 -11.65
CA LEU A 90 9.79 -0.12 -11.39
C LEU A 90 9.18 1.27 -11.14
N PRO A 91 9.26 1.81 -9.91
CA PRO A 91 8.75 3.15 -9.64
C PRO A 91 9.49 4.18 -10.50
N LYS A 92 8.76 4.92 -11.34
CA LYS A 92 9.36 5.89 -12.28
C LYS A 92 9.62 7.27 -11.66
N ARG A 93 8.98 7.58 -10.52
CA ARG A 93 9.06 8.89 -9.87
C ARG A 93 9.90 8.86 -8.60
N LYS A 94 10.77 9.88 -8.47
CA LYS A 94 11.40 10.27 -7.20
C LYS A 94 10.62 11.47 -6.63
N PRO A 95 10.20 11.46 -5.35
CA PRO A 95 9.55 12.62 -4.76
C PRO A 95 10.54 13.80 -4.62
N ASN A 96 10.07 15.01 -4.93
CA ASN A 96 10.80 16.25 -4.70
C ASN A 96 10.09 17.05 -3.58
N GLY A 97 10.80 17.38 -2.51
CA GLY A 97 10.40 18.43 -1.55
C GLY A 97 9.71 17.97 -0.26
N ILE A 98 9.80 18.83 0.77
CA ILE A 98 9.38 18.60 2.17
C ILE A 98 8.38 19.69 2.58
N THR A 99 7.35 19.34 3.35
CA THR A 99 6.39 20.27 3.97
C THR A 99 7.08 21.14 5.03
N LYS A 100 6.93 22.47 4.96
CA LYS A 100 7.50 23.41 5.94
C LYS A 100 6.60 23.56 7.17
N ALA A 101 7.15 23.36 8.36
CA ALA A 101 6.43 23.50 9.63
C ALA A 101 6.15 24.97 10.00
N ASP A 102 4.98 25.25 10.59
CA ASP A 102 4.63 26.54 11.18
C ASP A 102 5.15 26.63 12.63
N LYS A 103 5.88 27.71 12.95
CA LYS A 103 6.53 27.92 14.25
C LYS A 103 5.62 28.57 15.29
N ALA A 104 4.50 29.18 14.89
CA ALA A 104 3.64 29.98 15.78
C ALA A 104 2.42 29.23 16.36
N ALA A 105 2.20 27.97 15.96
CA ALA A 105 1.00 27.24 16.32
C ALA A 105 1.03 26.65 17.75
N ARG A 106 -0.14 26.63 18.42
CA ARG A 106 -0.31 26.10 19.79
C ARG A 106 -0.08 24.57 19.80
N LYS A 107 0.82 24.13 20.68
CA LYS A 107 1.56 22.87 20.62
C LYS A 107 0.88 21.73 21.40
N SER A 108 1.17 20.49 21.01
CA SER A 108 0.92 19.25 21.77
C SER A 108 2.20 18.42 21.75
N ASP A 109 2.35 17.54 22.73
CA ASP A 109 3.56 16.76 22.91
C ASP A 109 3.69 15.64 21.85
N ASP A 110 4.93 15.31 21.52
CA ASP A 110 5.26 14.12 20.72
C ASP A 110 5.24 12.88 21.64
N LEU A 111 4.09 12.23 21.66
CA LEU A 111 3.82 11.02 22.44
C LEU A 111 4.23 9.76 21.68
N LEU A 112 4.37 9.82 20.34
CA LEU A 112 4.80 8.68 19.54
C LEU A 112 6.31 8.50 19.62
N LYS A 113 7.08 9.60 19.68
CA LYS A 113 8.55 9.57 19.73
C LYS A 113 9.13 8.65 18.64
N ARG A 114 8.49 8.64 17.46
CA ARG A 114 8.78 7.80 16.27
C ARG A 114 8.51 6.30 16.42
N ASP A 115 7.90 5.87 17.51
CA ASP A 115 7.33 4.53 17.62
C ASP A 115 5.91 4.52 17.02
N PHE A 116 5.87 4.34 15.71
CA PHE A 116 4.63 4.17 14.98
C PHE A 116 4.10 2.75 15.01
N ARG A 117 4.59 1.85 15.87
CA ARG A 117 4.06 0.48 15.98
C ARG A 117 3.08 0.39 17.13
N SER A 118 2.08 -0.48 16.94
CA SER A 118 1.17 -0.90 17.99
C SER A 118 1.07 -2.41 18.00
N THR A 119 0.95 -2.99 19.19
CA THR A 119 0.65 -4.42 19.40
C THR A 119 -0.84 -4.71 19.34
N GLU A 120 -1.68 -3.69 19.54
CA GLU A 120 -3.15 -3.81 19.57
C GLU A 120 -3.78 -2.84 18.57
N PRO A 121 -4.87 -3.23 17.88
CA PRO A 121 -5.63 -2.31 17.04
C PRO A 121 -6.15 -1.12 17.84
N LEU A 122 -6.35 0.02 17.17
CA LEU A 122 -7.06 1.19 17.70
C LEU A 122 -6.41 1.92 18.89
N THR A 123 -5.19 1.57 19.31
CA THR A 123 -4.52 2.27 20.44
C THR A 123 -3.59 3.41 19.99
N LYS A 124 -3.04 3.32 18.78
CA LYS A 124 -2.21 4.37 18.16
C LYS A 124 -2.62 4.57 16.71
N CYS A 125 -2.86 5.81 16.34
CA CYS A 125 -3.27 6.22 15.01
C CYS A 125 -2.39 7.37 14.52
N VAL A 126 -2.25 7.47 13.21
CA VAL A 126 -1.62 8.62 12.55
C VAL A 126 -2.60 9.22 11.55
N THR A 127 -2.59 10.54 11.41
CA THR A 127 -3.49 11.26 10.51
C THR A 127 -2.72 12.27 9.67
N ASP A 128 -3.15 12.43 8.43
CA ASP A 128 -2.59 13.43 7.53
C ASP A 128 -3.61 13.88 6.46
N ILE A 129 -3.30 14.99 5.80
CA ILE A 129 -4.09 15.58 4.72
C ILE A 129 -3.19 15.80 3.50
N THR A 130 -3.63 15.35 2.32
CA THR A 130 -2.94 15.61 1.05
C THR A 130 -3.82 16.37 0.09
N GLU A 131 -3.19 17.17 -0.77
CA GLU A 131 -3.81 17.77 -1.95
C GLU A 131 -3.57 16.86 -3.18
N ILE A 132 -4.60 16.74 -4.03
CA ILE A 132 -4.54 16.13 -5.37
C ILE A 132 -5.20 17.11 -6.34
N LYS A 133 -4.49 17.45 -7.42
CA LYS A 133 -5.02 18.34 -8.46
C LYS A 133 -5.98 17.60 -9.39
N ALA A 134 -7.03 18.30 -9.80
CA ALA A 134 -8.11 17.86 -10.68
C ALA A 134 -8.28 18.87 -11.84
N SER A 135 -9.07 18.51 -12.86
CA SER A 135 -9.38 19.37 -14.00
C SER A 135 -10.24 20.58 -13.62
N ASP A 136 -11.11 20.42 -12.61
CA ASP A 136 -12.05 21.42 -12.10
C ASP A 136 -11.66 21.95 -10.70
N GLY A 137 -10.40 21.78 -10.30
CA GLY A 137 -9.84 22.38 -9.08
C GLY A 137 -8.90 21.47 -8.31
N LYS A 138 -9.11 21.40 -6.99
CA LYS A 138 -8.25 20.62 -6.07
C LYS A 138 -9.12 19.77 -5.16
N LEU A 139 -8.72 18.51 -4.99
CA LEU A 139 -9.27 17.59 -4.02
C LEU A 139 -8.32 17.48 -2.83
N TYR A 140 -8.80 17.79 -1.64
CA TYR A 140 -8.11 17.54 -0.39
C TYR A 140 -8.66 16.27 0.26
N VAL A 141 -7.76 15.37 0.63
CA VAL A 141 -8.08 14.06 1.20
C VAL A 141 -7.43 13.97 2.57
N SER A 142 -8.25 13.81 3.62
CA SER A 142 -7.77 13.55 4.98
C SER A 142 -8.07 12.10 5.35
N THR A 143 -7.06 11.42 5.87
CA THR A 143 -7.15 10.03 6.29
C THR A 143 -6.51 9.79 7.65
N MET A 144 -7.06 8.79 8.35
CA MET A 144 -6.50 8.25 9.58
C MET A 144 -6.12 6.79 9.37
N PHE A 145 -4.89 6.44 9.74
CA PHE A 145 -4.34 5.10 9.63
C PHE A 145 -4.03 4.51 11.01
N ASP A 146 -4.28 3.22 11.18
CA ASP A 146 -3.89 2.48 12.37
C ASP A 146 -2.38 2.16 12.39
N CYS A 147 -1.77 2.20 13.57
CA CYS A 147 -0.38 1.82 13.76
C CYS A 147 -0.16 0.28 13.82
N PHE A 148 -1.20 -0.49 14.08
CA PHE A 148 -1.19 -1.96 14.15
C PHE A 148 -1.18 -2.63 12.77
N ASP A 149 -2.16 -2.32 11.91
CA ASP A 149 -2.45 -3.05 10.66
C ASP A 149 -2.53 -2.16 9.41
N PRO A 150 -1.82 -1.04 9.39
CA PRO A 150 -2.11 0.16 8.56
C PRO A 150 -3.53 0.41 7.98
N ALA A 151 -4.61 -0.10 8.57
CA ALA A 151 -5.96 0.09 8.03
C ALA A 151 -6.36 1.58 8.04
N VAL A 152 -7.10 2.00 7.02
CA VAL A 152 -7.71 3.33 7.00
C VAL A 152 -8.96 3.27 7.86
N LEU A 153 -8.90 3.97 9.00
CA LEU A 153 -9.99 4.04 9.98
C LEU A 153 -11.01 5.11 9.60
N GLY A 154 -10.54 6.24 9.09
CA GLY A 154 -11.36 7.38 8.71
C GLY A 154 -10.89 8.01 7.41
N LEU A 155 -11.84 8.41 6.57
CA LEU A 155 -11.62 9.10 5.30
C LEU A 155 -12.58 10.27 5.19
N ALA A 156 -12.06 11.44 4.80
CA ALA A 156 -12.86 12.58 4.40
C ALA A 156 -12.21 13.30 3.21
N MET A 157 -13.05 13.89 2.37
CA MET A 157 -12.67 14.52 1.11
C MET A 157 -13.46 15.81 0.90
N ALA A 158 -12.77 16.89 0.51
CA ALA A 158 -13.39 18.18 0.21
C ALA A 158 -12.58 18.97 -0.82
N THR A 159 -13.16 20.06 -1.35
CA THR A 159 -12.49 20.99 -2.28
C THR A 159 -11.73 22.12 -1.58
N ASN A 160 -11.61 22.06 -0.25
CA ASN A 160 -10.88 23.03 0.56
C ASN A 160 -10.12 22.36 1.70
N MET A 161 -9.01 22.98 2.10
CA MET A 161 -8.09 22.49 3.14
C MET A 161 -8.44 22.99 4.56
N LYS A 162 -9.73 23.19 4.85
CA LYS A 162 -10.16 23.75 6.15
C LYS A 162 -10.19 22.67 7.23
N THR A 163 -9.98 23.06 8.49
CA THR A 163 -10.06 22.16 9.67
C THR A 163 -11.27 21.21 9.68
N PRO A 164 -12.50 21.63 9.31
CA PRO A 164 -13.64 20.72 9.33
C PRO A 164 -13.44 19.43 8.52
N LEU A 165 -12.57 19.43 7.51
CA LEU A 165 -12.18 18.23 6.76
C LEU A 165 -11.45 17.22 7.65
N CYS A 166 -10.38 17.64 8.34
CA CYS A 166 -9.62 16.77 9.26
C CYS A 166 -10.47 16.34 10.46
N ALA A 167 -11.31 17.24 10.98
CA ALA A 167 -12.22 16.88 12.06
C ALA A 167 -13.29 15.85 11.59
N ARG A 168 -13.66 15.84 10.30
CA ARG A 168 -14.61 14.88 9.73
C ARG A 168 -14.00 13.49 9.57
N SER A 169 -12.75 13.37 9.11
CA SER A 169 -12.07 12.06 9.03
C SER A 169 -11.94 11.43 10.42
N LEU A 170 -11.64 12.23 11.44
CA LEU A 170 -11.64 11.83 12.85
C LEU A 170 -13.00 11.31 13.34
N ARG A 171 -14.06 12.07 13.14
CA ARG A 171 -15.41 11.62 13.51
C ARG A 171 -15.84 10.37 12.76
N ASN A 172 -15.46 10.25 11.48
CA ASN A 172 -15.73 9.05 10.69
C ASN A 172 -15.01 7.83 11.27
N ALA A 173 -13.75 7.97 11.68
CA ALA A 173 -13.00 6.90 12.33
C ALA A 173 -13.64 6.47 13.66
N HIS A 174 -13.96 7.44 14.52
CA HIS A 174 -14.61 7.19 15.80
C HIS A 174 -15.98 6.52 15.65
N LYS A 175 -16.79 6.95 14.67
CA LYS A 175 -18.09 6.33 14.38
C LYS A 175 -17.95 4.89 13.88
N ALA A 176 -16.97 4.62 13.03
CA ALA A 176 -16.77 3.29 12.45
C ALA A 176 -16.09 2.32 13.43
N TYR A 177 -15.25 2.85 14.33
CA TYR A 177 -14.46 2.08 15.28
C TYR A 177 -14.54 2.73 16.68
N PRO A 178 -15.63 2.48 17.44
CA PRO A 178 -15.79 3.06 18.78
C PRO A 178 -14.64 2.73 19.75
N GLY A 179 -13.98 1.57 19.56
CA GLY A 179 -12.80 1.18 20.34
C GLY A 179 -11.54 2.05 20.14
N ILE A 180 -11.62 3.13 19.36
CA ILE A 180 -10.56 4.14 19.24
C ILE A 180 -10.56 5.15 20.41
N GLU A 181 -11.58 5.13 21.27
CA GLU A 181 -11.54 5.93 22.50
C GLU A 181 -10.32 5.56 23.35
N GLY A 182 -9.62 6.56 23.89
CA GLY A 182 -8.36 6.39 24.60
C GLY A 182 -7.12 6.28 23.70
N ALA A 183 -7.29 6.18 22.37
CA ALA A 183 -6.17 6.12 21.45
C ALA A 183 -5.31 7.38 21.44
N ILE A 184 -4.04 7.23 21.07
CA ILE A 184 -3.19 8.36 20.70
C ILE A 184 -3.34 8.60 19.19
N CYS A 185 -3.74 9.80 18.78
CA CYS A 185 -3.78 10.21 17.37
C CYS A 185 -2.68 11.23 17.10
N HIS A 186 -1.73 10.88 16.24
CA HIS A 186 -0.59 11.71 15.89
C HIS A 186 -0.76 12.39 14.53
N SER A 187 -0.44 13.68 14.46
CA SER A 187 -0.43 14.46 13.22
C SER A 187 0.85 15.29 13.10
N ASP A 188 1.08 15.86 11.92
CA ASP A 188 2.01 16.97 11.82
C ASP A 188 1.47 18.22 12.56
N ARG A 189 2.23 19.31 12.49
CA ARG A 189 1.87 20.60 13.10
C ARG A 189 1.15 21.54 12.14
N GLY A 190 0.45 21.01 11.15
CA GLY A 190 -0.36 21.79 10.24
C GLY A 190 -1.38 22.67 10.98
N VAL A 191 -1.69 23.82 10.39
CA VAL A 191 -2.70 24.78 10.89
C VAL A 191 -4.05 24.11 11.19
N GLN A 192 -4.41 23.07 10.43
CA GLN A 192 -5.64 22.31 10.63
C GLN A 192 -5.62 21.58 11.97
N TYR A 193 -4.53 20.87 12.28
CA TYR A 193 -4.42 20.03 13.48
C TYR A 193 -4.15 20.85 14.76
N THR A 194 -3.58 22.04 14.62
CA THR A 194 -3.31 22.96 15.73
C THR A 194 -4.47 23.91 16.02
N SER A 195 -5.56 23.84 15.26
CA SER A 195 -6.74 24.69 15.46
C SER A 195 -7.64 24.20 16.62
N ASP A 196 -8.34 25.13 17.27
CA ASP A 196 -9.25 24.80 18.37
C ASP A 196 -10.43 23.92 17.93
N CYS A 197 -10.89 24.06 16.69
CA CYS A 197 -11.93 23.20 16.13
C CYS A 197 -11.47 21.73 16.07
N TYR A 198 -10.21 21.47 15.70
CA TYR A 198 -9.67 20.11 15.71
C TYR A 198 -9.49 19.58 17.13
N ARG A 199 -8.95 20.39 18.04
CA ARG A 199 -8.81 20.00 19.46
C ARG A 199 -10.14 19.58 20.08
N ARG A 200 -11.21 20.36 19.85
CA ARG A 200 -12.55 20.01 20.33
C ARG A 200 -13.05 18.70 19.74
N ALA A 201 -12.79 18.45 18.45
CA ALA A 201 -13.16 17.19 17.83
C ALA A 201 -12.42 15.99 18.45
N VAL A 202 -11.13 16.15 18.75
CA VAL A 202 -10.32 15.13 19.44
C VAL A 202 -10.84 14.87 20.85
N GLN A 203 -11.12 15.91 21.62
CA GLN A 203 -11.71 15.81 22.96
C GLN A 203 -13.07 15.11 22.95
N ASN A 204 -13.95 15.47 22.01
CA ASN A 204 -15.28 14.87 21.87
C ASN A 204 -15.25 13.40 21.43
N CYS A 205 -14.16 12.94 20.82
CA CYS A 205 -13.95 11.54 20.47
C CYS A 205 -13.13 10.79 21.52
N HIS A 206 -12.83 11.40 22.67
CA HIS A 206 -12.02 10.83 23.75
C HIS A 206 -10.65 10.32 23.30
N ILE A 207 -10.04 10.99 22.32
CA ILE A 207 -8.71 10.64 21.78
C ILE A 207 -7.66 11.58 22.36
N THR A 208 -6.44 11.08 22.55
CA THR A 208 -5.29 11.89 22.98
C THR A 208 -4.55 12.41 21.75
N GLN A 209 -4.49 13.73 21.59
CA GLN A 209 -3.75 14.35 20.48
C GLN A 209 -2.24 14.31 20.72
N SER A 210 -1.49 13.81 19.74
CA SER A 210 -0.03 13.97 19.67
C SER A 210 0.38 14.70 18.39
N MET A 211 1.49 15.44 18.42
CA MET A 211 2.03 16.10 17.23
C MET A 211 3.55 15.98 17.18
N ASN A 212 4.14 16.20 15.99
CA ASN A 212 5.61 16.22 15.81
C ASN A 212 6.34 17.06 16.86
N SER A 213 7.63 16.81 17.09
CA SER A 213 8.46 17.60 18.01
C SER A 213 8.81 19.01 17.48
N ASP A 214 9.20 19.92 18.37
CA ASP A 214 9.65 21.28 18.01
C ASP A 214 10.85 21.17 17.05
N GLY A 215 10.80 21.90 15.93
CA GLY A 215 11.84 21.88 14.89
C GLY A 215 11.56 20.99 13.68
N GLY A 216 10.41 20.30 13.65
CA GLY A 216 9.89 19.65 12.43
C GLY A 216 10.85 18.62 11.85
N ARG A 217 11.33 17.69 12.67
CA ARG A 217 12.20 16.62 12.17
C ARG A 217 11.38 15.76 11.20
N CYS A 218 11.86 15.59 9.97
CA CYS A 218 11.17 14.85 8.90
C CYS A 218 10.74 13.43 9.28
N HIS A 219 11.36 12.85 10.31
CA HIS A 219 11.04 11.51 10.79
C HIS A 219 9.76 11.42 11.61
N ASP A 220 9.25 12.53 12.13
CA ASP A 220 8.15 12.53 13.10
C ASP A 220 6.79 12.28 12.41
N ASN A 221 6.67 12.48 11.09
CA ASN A 221 5.48 12.12 10.30
C ASN A 221 5.75 10.98 9.27
N ALA A 222 6.89 10.30 9.38
CA ALA A 222 7.37 9.37 8.34
C ALA A 222 6.37 8.24 8.02
N ARG A 223 5.58 7.78 9.00
CA ARG A 223 4.56 6.74 8.79
C ARG A 223 3.46 7.21 7.84
N CYS A 224 2.89 8.41 8.03
CA CYS A 224 1.88 8.99 7.14
C CYS A 224 2.44 9.26 5.75
N GLU A 225 3.62 9.88 5.66
CA GLU A 225 4.27 10.17 4.38
C GLU A 225 4.49 8.88 3.57
N SER A 226 4.93 7.82 4.26
CA SER A 226 5.13 6.50 3.64
C SER A 226 3.82 5.84 3.20
N MET A 227 2.69 6.09 3.89
CA MET A 227 1.37 5.62 3.43
C MET A 227 0.92 6.40 2.20
N TRP A 228 1.01 7.73 2.22
CA TRP A 228 0.64 8.54 1.05
C TRP A 228 1.51 8.25 -0.17
N ALA A 229 2.81 8.02 0.01
CA ALA A 229 3.70 7.62 -1.08
C ALA A 229 3.24 6.30 -1.73
N ARG A 230 2.83 5.32 -0.91
CA ARG A 230 2.28 4.05 -1.42
C ARG A 230 1.00 4.26 -2.19
N ILE A 231 0.07 5.03 -1.65
CA ILE A 231 -1.25 5.25 -2.26
C ILE A 231 -1.10 5.97 -3.59
N LYS A 232 -0.26 7.01 -3.62
CA LYS A 232 0.04 7.72 -4.87
C LYS A 232 0.72 6.79 -5.88
N SER A 233 1.66 5.94 -5.45
CA SER A 233 2.34 4.99 -6.35
C SER A 233 1.43 3.86 -6.86
N GLU A 234 0.51 3.37 -6.03
CA GLU A 234 -0.33 2.22 -6.36
C GLU A 234 -1.58 2.62 -7.14
N LEU A 235 -2.22 3.73 -6.77
CA LEU A 235 -3.49 4.16 -7.35
C LEU A 235 -3.34 5.20 -8.46
N LEU A 236 -2.45 6.19 -8.29
CA LEU A 236 -2.48 7.41 -9.11
C LEU A 236 -1.36 7.45 -10.16
N TYR A 237 -0.12 7.31 -9.70
CA TYR A 237 1.08 7.45 -10.54
C TYR A 237 1.11 6.37 -11.61
N ASP A 238 1.52 6.76 -12.81
CA ASP A 238 1.62 5.91 -14.00
C ASP A 238 0.31 5.25 -14.45
N ARG A 239 -0.83 5.59 -13.80
CA ARG A 239 -2.16 5.02 -14.10
C ARG A 239 -3.16 6.09 -14.55
N TYR A 240 -3.19 7.24 -13.88
CA TYR A 240 -4.09 8.34 -14.20
C TYR A 240 -3.36 9.67 -14.34
N ASP A 241 -3.84 10.49 -15.27
CA ASP A 241 -3.53 11.92 -15.32
C ASP A 241 -4.58 12.67 -14.50
N THR A 242 -4.33 12.85 -13.21
CA THR A 242 -5.34 13.40 -12.27
C THR A 242 -5.77 14.81 -12.65
N GLU A 243 -4.92 15.60 -13.32
CA GLU A 243 -5.26 16.95 -13.78
C GLU A 243 -6.26 16.95 -14.94
N LYS A 244 -6.56 15.78 -15.54
CA LYS A 244 -7.64 15.61 -16.54
C LYS A 244 -8.92 15.03 -15.95
N MET A 245 -8.90 14.59 -14.70
CA MET A 245 -10.06 14.02 -14.01
C MET A 245 -10.76 15.09 -13.18
N THR A 246 -12.09 15.04 -13.13
CA THR A 246 -12.89 15.90 -12.24
C THR A 246 -12.69 15.51 -10.78
N VAL A 247 -12.98 16.43 -9.86
CA VAL A 247 -12.98 16.19 -8.42
C VAL A 247 -13.91 15.03 -8.04
N THR A 248 -15.05 14.88 -8.72
CA THR A 248 -16.02 13.81 -8.46
C THR A 248 -15.43 12.44 -8.82
N GLU A 249 -14.85 12.30 -10.01
CA GLU A 249 -14.19 11.06 -10.43
C GLU A 249 -13.04 10.68 -9.50
N LEU A 250 -12.24 11.66 -9.07
CA LEU A 250 -11.16 11.42 -8.10
C LEU A 250 -11.69 10.97 -6.74
N LYS A 251 -12.81 11.53 -6.26
CA LYS A 251 -13.44 11.09 -5.00
C LYS A 251 -13.88 9.63 -5.10
N GLU A 252 -14.55 9.25 -6.17
CA GLU A 252 -15.01 7.88 -6.38
C GLU A 252 -13.84 6.90 -6.46
N LEU A 253 -12.80 7.25 -7.23
CA LEU A 253 -11.58 6.46 -7.38
C LEU A 253 -10.91 6.20 -6.02
N ILE A 254 -10.69 7.25 -5.24
CA ILE A 254 -10.01 7.19 -3.94
C ILE A 254 -10.87 6.44 -2.91
N TRP A 255 -12.19 6.71 -2.88
CA TRP A 255 -13.10 6.01 -1.99
C TRP A 255 -13.12 4.51 -2.29
N ARG A 256 -13.26 4.12 -3.57
CA ARG A 256 -13.25 2.70 -3.99
C ARG A 256 -11.93 2.04 -3.61
N TYR A 257 -10.81 2.70 -3.87
CA TYR A 257 -9.50 2.17 -3.50
C TYR A 257 -9.40 1.89 -2.00
N TYR A 258 -9.79 2.83 -1.13
CA TYR A 258 -9.69 2.60 0.31
C TYR A 258 -10.68 1.56 0.83
N MET A 259 -11.95 1.68 0.44
CA MET A 259 -13.03 0.86 0.99
C MET A 259 -13.00 -0.57 0.45
N SER A 260 -12.67 -0.76 -0.83
CA SER A 260 -12.69 -2.08 -1.47
C SER A 260 -11.32 -2.74 -1.48
N TYR A 261 -10.25 -2.00 -1.77
CA TYR A 261 -8.94 -2.59 -2.04
C TYR A 261 -8.00 -2.50 -0.83
N TRP A 262 -7.63 -1.30 -0.40
CA TRP A 262 -6.60 -1.06 0.62
C TRP A 262 -6.86 -1.83 1.92
N ASN A 263 -8.07 -1.71 2.47
CA ASN A 263 -8.39 -2.34 3.76
C ASN A 263 -8.63 -3.86 3.64
N ASN A 264 -9.23 -4.31 2.53
CA ASN A 264 -9.87 -5.63 2.45
C ASN A 264 -9.13 -6.66 1.58
N ARG A 265 -8.43 -6.22 0.54
CA ARG A 265 -7.86 -7.13 -0.48
C ARG A 265 -6.35 -6.97 -0.66
N ARG A 266 -5.82 -5.78 -0.36
CA ARG A 266 -4.41 -5.45 -0.56
C ARG A 266 -3.49 -6.26 0.36
N ILE A 267 -2.61 -7.06 -0.22
CA ILE A 267 -1.58 -7.81 0.49
C ILE A 267 -0.60 -6.86 1.16
N CYS A 268 -0.33 -7.08 2.45
CA CYS A 268 0.58 -6.27 3.24
C CYS A 268 1.70 -7.13 3.82
N SER A 269 2.92 -6.97 3.31
CA SER A 269 4.08 -7.75 3.77
C SER A 269 4.44 -7.48 5.24
N ALA A 270 4.11 -6.29 5.78
CA ALA A 270 4.25 -6.00 7.22
C ALA A 270 3.24 -6.75 8.10
N ASN A 271 2.20 -7.33 7.49
CA ASN A 271 1.16 -8.13 8.13
C ASN A 271 1.28 -9.61 7.75
N ASN A 272 2.49 -10.10 7.46
CA ASN A 272 2.72 -11.48 6.98
C ASN A 272 1.89 -11.83 5.74
N GLY A 273 1.75 -10.84 4.85
CA GLY A 273 0.95 -10.90 3.64
C GLY A 273 -0.53 -10.61 3.83
N LEU A 274 -1.07 -10.62 5.06
CA LEU A 274 -2.53 -10.52 5.26
C LEU A 274 -3.07 -9.16 4.82
N PRO A 275 -4.26 -9.13 4.20
CA PRO A 275 -5.01 -7.88 4.09
C PRO A 275 -5.21 -7.25 5.47
N LEU A 276 -5.33 -5.93 5.48
CA LEU A 276 -5.18 -5.12 6.68
C LEU A 276 -6.27 -5.46 7.71
N LEU A 277 -7.53 -5.53 7.27
CA LEU A 277 -8.64 -5.92 8.13
C LEU A 277 -8.67 -7.42 8.46
N VAL A 278 -8.04 -8.29 7.65
CA VAL A 278 -7.92 -9.72 7.99
C VAL A 278 -6.99 -9.91 9.19
N LYS A 279 -5.86 -9.18 9.26
CA LYS A 279 -4.99 -9.18 10.45
C LYS A 279 -5.75 -8.73 11.70
N ARG A 280 -6.57 -7.67 11.57
CA ARG A 280 -7.40 -7.18 12.67
C ARG A 280 -8.40 -8.22 13.15
N GLN A 281 -9.09 -8.88 12.23
CA GLN A 281 -10.05 -9.92 12.54
C GLN A 281 -9.38 -11.07 13.30
N GLN A 282 -8.21 -11.54 12.83
CA GLN A 282 -7.46 -12.59 13.52
C GLN A 282 -7.07 -12.20 14.94
N TYR A 283 -6.68 -10.94 15.17
CA TYR A 283 -6.38 -10.45 16.52
C TYR A 283 -7.60 -10.57 17.44
N TYR A 284 -8.76 -10.06 17.03
CA TYR A 284 -9.96 -10.15 17.86
C TYR A 284 -10.45 -11.59 18.05
N SER A 285 -10.34 -12.45 17.05
CA SER A 285 -10.62 -13.89 17.20
C SER A 285 -9.69 -14.54 18.22
N SER A 286 -8.39 -14.23 18.22
CA SER A 286 -7.46 -14.79 19.21
C SER A 286 -7.75 -14.35 20.65
N LEU A 287 -8.31 -13.16 20.85
CA LEU A 287 -8.74 -12.70 22.17
C LEU A 287 -9.98 -13.45 22.66
N GLN A 288 -10.91 -13.78 21.75
CA GLN A 288 -12.11 -14.56 22.08
C GLN A 288 -11.76 -16.02 22.40
N GLU A 289 -10.77 -16.60 21.72
CA GLU A 289 -10.30 -17.97 22.00
C GLU A 289 -9.54 -18.08 23.32
N ALA A 290 -8.93 -16.98 23.78
CA ALA A 290 -8.16 -16.92 25.03
C ALA A 290 -9.01 -16.56 26.27
N ALA A 291 -10.26 -16.14 26.08
CA ALA A 291 -11.20 -15.73 27.13
C ALA A 291 -12.09 -16.89 27.57
#